data_AF-A0A2E4FJZ0-F1
#
_entry.id   AF-A0A2E4FJZ0-F1
#
_cell.length_a   1.000
_cell.length_b   1.000
_cell.length_c   1.000
_cell.angle_alpha   90.00
_cell.angle_beta   90.00
_cell.angle_gamma   90.00
#
_symmetry.space_group_name_H-M   'P 1'
#
loop_
_entity.id
_entity.type
_entity.pdbx_description
1 polymer ?
#
loop_
_entity_poly.entity_id
_entity_poly.type
_entity_poly.pdbx_seq_one_letter_code
_entity_poly.pdbx_strand_id
1 'polypeptide(L)'
;MRRASFSSCVAAVLVGAVLLAPIAAAQDRTTAERLEALNQETRQQLNGSGVADFVWWLPTEWWRLALSGNETVPEPFLQRTEAALARYTLVLIAHGNASPDTLTWTDETALRAQVALLDRDGRDYSPIATELVAEDARAAVDAIRPSFAGLLGPAGRNFHFFFFPSTTDTGTAIADPRLPGEISVRVVNQRYRWRLPLGSLLPEKRCPVDGERLNGGWLFCPWHGDRLTSID
;
A
#
# COMPACT_ATOMS: atom_id res chain seq x y z
N MET A 1 -52.68 46.52 -62.35
CA MET A 1 -51.29 46.80 -61.92
C MET A 1 -50.63 45.48 -61.52
N ARG A 2 -49.46 45.21 -62.09
CA ARG A 2 -48.65 43.99 -61.92
C ARG A 2 -47.83 44.00 -60.61
N ARG A 3 -47.36 42.81 -60.23
CA ARG A 3 -46.23 42.40 -59.34
C ARG A 3 -46.71 41.75 -58.04
N ALA A 4 -46.14 40.66 -57.53
CA ALA A 4 -45.06 39.80 -58.00
C ALA A 4 -45.14 38.44 -57.26
N SER A 5 -44.65 37.40 -57.95
CA SER A 5 -44.16 36.13 -57.42
C SER A 5 -43.11 36.36 -56.31
N PHE A 6 -42.95 35.43 -55.37
CA PHE A 6 -41.68 34.72 -55.18
C PHE A 6 -41.81 33.57 -54.17
N SER A 7 -41.51 32.39 -54.70
CA SER A 7 -41.12 31.16 -54.00
C SER A 7 -40.03 31.45 -52.97
N SER A 8 -40.11 30.84 -51.78
CA SER A 8 -38.98 30.81 -50.85
C SER A 8 -38.74 29.41 -50.32
N CYS A 9 -37.50 29.00 -50.53
CA CYS A 9 -36.93 27.69 -50.37
C CYS A 9 -36.95 27.18 -48.92
N VAL A 10 -37.23 25.89 -48.78
CA VAL A 10 -36.83 25.09 -47.62
C VAL A 10 -35.31 25.00 -47.62
N ALA A 11 -34.65 25.60 -46.62
CA ALA A 11 -33.25 25.37 -46.32
C ALA A 11 -33.16 24.70 -44.94
N ALA A 12 -33.03 23.37 -44.94
CA ALA A 12 -32.71 22.60 -43.76
C ALA A 12 -31.23 22.81 -43.41
N VAL A 13 -30.96 23.52 -42.32
CA VAL A 13 -29.60 23.62 -41.75
C VAL A 13 -29.44 22.47 -40.76
N LEU A 14 -28.80 21.39 -41.20
CA LEU A 14 -28.25 20.35 -40.33
C LEU A 14 -26.96 20.90 -39.70
N VAL A 15 -27.05 21.51 -38.52
CA VAL A 15 -25.87 21.77 -37.69
C VAL A 15 -25.47 20.43 -37.06
N GLY A 16 -24.41 19.83 -37.60
CA GLY A 16 -23.81 18.63 -37.05
C GLY A 16 -23.28 18.88 -35.64
N ALA A 17 -23.89 18.23 -34.65
CA ALA A 17 -23.34 18.14 -33.31
C ALA A 17 -22.09 17.26 -33.38
N VAL A 18 -20.91 17.87 -33.37
CA VAL A 18 -19.67 17.18 -33.04
C VAL A 18 -19.79 16.74 -31.58
N LEU A 19 -20.11 15.46 -31.38
CA LEU A 19 -19.99 14.79 -30.09
C LEU A 19 -18.50 14.76 -29.75
N LEU A 20 -18.02 15.80 -29.06
CA LEU A 20 -16.81 15.73 -28.27
C LEU A 20 -17.09 14.70 -27.17
N ALA A 21 -16.73 13.44 -27.43
CA ALA A 21 -16.61 12.47 -26.36
C ALA A 21 -15.67 13.08 -25.31
N PRO A 22 -16.06 13.14 -24.03
CA PRO A 22 -15.15 13.61 -23.00
C PRO A 22 -13.94 12.68 -23.04
N ILE A 23 -12.78 13.23 -23.38
CA ILE A 23 -11.51 12.58 -23.09
C ILE A 23 -11.58 12.36 -21.58
N ALA A 24 -11.69 11.10 -21.17
CA ALA A 24 -11.64 10.73 -19.76
C ALA A 24 -10.23 11.11 -19.28
N ALA A 25 -10.10 12.36 -18.84
CA ALA A 25 -8.92 12.86 -18.17
C ALA A 25 -8.61 11.85 -17.07
N ALA A 26 -7.40 11.32 -17.11
CA ALA A 26 -6.95 10.35 -16.14
C ALA A 26 -6.90 11.05 -14.78
N GLN A 27 -7.95 10.91 -13.97
CA GLN A 27 -7.89 11.37 -12.59
C GLN A 27 -6.95 10.43 -11.85
N ASP A 28 -5.93 10.98 -11.19
CA ASP A 28 -5.09 10.23 -10.26
C ASP A 28 -5.94 9.53 -9.20
N ARG A 29 -5.45 8.42 -8.64
CA ARG A 29 -6.09 7.78 -7.48
C ARG A 29 -6.33 8.81 -6.39
N THR A 30 -7.52 8.80 -5.82
CA THR A 30 -7.79 9.47 -4.55
C THR A 30 -6.85 8.92 -3.46
N THR A 31 -6.62 9.70 -2.41
CA THR A 31 -5.84 9.26 -1.24
C THR A 31 -6.37 7.95 -0.65
N ALA A 32 -7.70 7.79 -0.60
CA ALA A 32 -8.35 6.58 -0.09
C ALA A 32 -8.08 5.35 -0.97
N GLU A 33 -8.21 5.47 -2.29
CA GLU A 33 -7.90 4.38 -3.24
C GLU A 33 -6.42 4.00 -3.19
N ARG A 34 -5.53 4.99 -3.03
CA ARG A 34 -4.09 4.73 -2.89
C ARG A 34 -3.77 4.00 -1.59
N LEU A 35 -4.39 4.41 -0.48
CA LEU A 35 -4.25 3.73 0.81
C LEU A 35 -4.75 2.28 0.75
N GLU A 36 -5.91 2.05 0.15
CA GLU A 36 -6.46 0.69 0.02
C GLU A 36 -5.56 -0.20 -0.84
N ALA A 37 -5.07 0.29 -1.98
CA ALA A 37 -4.13 -0.45 -2.80
C ALA A 37 -2.83 -0.77 -2.05
N LEU A 38 -2.32 0.18 -1.25
CA LEU A 38 -1.14 -0.03 -0.42
C LEU A 38 -1.41 -1.09 0.67
N ASN A 39 -2.57 -1.04 1.32
CA ASN A 39 -2.98 -2.05 2.30
C ASN A 39 -2.99 -3.46 1.69
N GLN A 40 -3.51 -3.59 0.47
CA GLN A 40 -3.56 -4.88 -0.23
C GLN A 40 -2.17 -5.38 -0.61
N GLU A 41 -1.28 -4.48 -1.05
CA GLU A 41 0.07 -4.84 -1.51
C GLU A 41 0.99 -5.21 -0.34
N THR A 42 0.86 -4.56 0.82
CA THR A 42 1.79 -4.76 1.95
C THR A 42 1.31 -5.77 2.99
N ARG A 43 0.07 -6.26 2.90
CA ARG A 43 -0.51 -7.26 3.80
C ARG A 43 -0.45 -8.65 3.18
N GLN A 44 0.05 -9.62 3.95
CA GLN A 44 0.01 -11.04 3.60
C GLN A 44 -0.61 -11.84 4.73
N GLN A 45 -1.31 -12.92 4.36
CA GLN A 45 -1.94 -13.83 5.30
C GLN A 45 -1.71 -15.27 4.84
N LEU A 46 -1.52 -16.18 5.79
CA LEU A 46 -1.49 -17.61 5.55
C LEU A 46 -2.42 -18.28 6.55
N ASN A 47 -3.53 -18.83 6.06
CA ASN A 47 -4.48 -19.59 6.86
C ASN A 47 -4.52 -21.02 6.31
N GLY A 48 -4.18 -22.00 7.15
CA GLY A 48 -4.15 -23.42 6.77
C GLY A 48 -2.78 -24.07 7.00
N SER A 49 -2.68 -25.38 6.75
CA SER A 49 -1.46 -26.17 7.00
C SER A 49 -0.97 -26.12 8.45
N GLY A 50 -1.87 -26.00 9.43
CA GLY A 50 -1.51 -25.91 10.84
C GLY A 50 -1.23 -24.50 11.35
N VAL A 51 -1.33 -23.47 10.51
CA VAL A 51 -0.88 -22.09 10.81
C VAL A 51 -1.98 -21.06 10.51
N ALA A 52 -2.00 -19.99 11.30
CA ALA A 52 -2.78 -18.79 11.09
C ALA A 52 -1.90 -17.55 11.26
N ASP A 53 -1.37 -17.06 10.15
CA ASP A 53 -0.46 -15.93 10.10
C ASP A 53 -1.09 -14.72 9.43
N PHE A 54 -0.81 -13.57 10.01
CA PHE A 54 -1.02 -12.29 9.39
C PHE A 54 0.25 -11.47 9.55
N VAL A 55 0.78 -11.01 8.44
CA VAL A 55 2.01 -10.23 8.37
C VAL A 55 1.74 -9.01 7.53
N TRP A 56 1.91 -7.82 8.13
CA TRP A 56 1.64 -6.57 7.46
C TRP A 56 2.81 -5.61 7.63
N TRP A 57 3.49 -5.37 6.52
CA TRP A 57 4.50 -4.31 6.45
C TRP A 57 3.82 -2.95 6.36
N LEU A 58 4.19 -2.03 7.26
CA LEU A 58 3.69 -0.67 7.32
C LEU A 58 4.80 0.28 6.87
N PRO A 59 4.98 0.52 5.55
CA PRO A 59 5.98 1.46 5.07
C PRO A 59 5.68 2.88 5.57
N THR A 60 6.68 3.76 5.63
CA THR A 60 6.52 5.13 6.17
C THR A 60 5.42 5.91 5.45
N GLU A 61 5.23 5.69 4.15
CA GLU A 61 4.20 6.30 3.31
C GLU A 61 2.78 5.95 3.75
N TRP A 62 2.60 4.76 4.32
CA TRP A 62 1.32 4.31 4.81
C TRP A 62 0.78 5.27 5.86
N TRP A 63 1.65 5.75 6.76
CA TRP A 63 1.30 6.66 7.84
C TRP A 63 0.78 7.99 7.34
N ARG A 64 1.43 8.56 6.32
CA ARG A 64 0.94 9.77 5.68
C ARG A 64 -0.44 9.57 5.09
N LEU A 65 -0.60 8.52 4.29
CA LEU A 65 -1.86 8.24 3.59
C LEU A 65 -3.00 7.95 4.58
N ALA A 66 -2.73 7.16 5.62
CA ALA A 66 -3.70 6.79 6.64
C ALA A 66 -4.15 7.98 7.50
N LEU A 67 -3.25 8.92 7.80
CA LEU A 67 -3.55 10.02 8.72
C LEU A 67 -3.95 11.32 8.00
N SER A 68 -3.54 11.53 6.75
CA SER A 68 -3.84 12.75 5.97
C SER A 68 -5.33 12.97 5.69
N GLY A 69 -6.14 11.90 5.74
CA GLY A 69 -7.59 12.00 5.59
C GLY A 69 -8.31 12.55 6.82
N ASN A 70 -7.59 12.81 7.91
CA ASN A 70 -8.14 13.31 9.16
C ASN A 70 -7.65 14.75 9.43
N GLU A 71 -8.51 15.74 9.16
CA GLU A 71 -8.23 17.17 9.36
C GLU A 71 -7.90 17.54 10.82
N THR A 72 -8.18 16.66 11.78
CA THR A 72 -7.86 16.87 13.21
C THR A 72 -6.41 16.55 13.56
N VAL A 73 -5.65 15.93 12.65
CA VAL A 73 -4.23 15.61 12.85
C VAL A 73 -3.36 16.76 12.31
N PRO A 74 -2.62 17.49 13.17
CA PRO A 74 -1.79 18.60 12.69
C PRO A 74 -0.61 18.12 11.83
N GLU A 75 -0.34 18.80 10.72
CA GLU A 75 0.78 18.50 9.82
C GLU A 75 2.15 18.38 10.53
N PRO A 76 2.52 19.24 11.51
CA PRO A 76 3.77 19.07 12.24
C PRO A 76 3.84 17.77 13.06
N PHE A 77 2.70 17.23 13.50
CA PHE A 77 2.65 15.94 14.18
C PHE A 77 2.88 14.79 13.21
N LEU A 78 2.31 14.84 11.99
CA LEU A 78 2.55 13.86 10.93
C LEU A 78 4.04 13.80 10.56
N GLN A 79 4.67 14.95 10.32
CA GLN A 79 6.08 15.02 9.93
C GLN A 79 7.00 14.45 11.01
N ARG A 80 6.75 14.74 12.28
CA ARG A 80 7.51 14.15 13.39
C ARG A 80 7.34 12.63 13.48
N THR A 81 6.11 12.16 13.33
CA THR A 81 5.78 10.73 13.35
C THR A 81 6.49 10.00 12.21
N GLU A 82 6.42 10.52 11.00
CA GLU A 82 7.09 9.97 9.83
C GLU A 82 8.61 9.96 9.99
N ALA A 83 9.21 11.07 10.46
CA ALA A 83 10.64 11.14 10.68
C ALA A 83 11.11 10.13 11.74
N ALA A 84 10.33 9.94 12.80
CA ALA A 84 10.62 8.94 13.82
C ALA A 84 10.53 7.52 13.25
N LEU A 85 9.50 7.23 12.45
CA LEU A 85 9.25 5.91 11.88
C LEU A 85 10.15 5.56 10.69
N ALA A 86 10.64 6.54 9.92
CA ALA A 86 11.56 6.34 8.79
C ALA A 86 12.89 5.67 9.19
N ARG A 87 13.23 5.71 10.48
CA ARG A 87 14.40 5.04 11.06
C ARG A 87 14.21 3.52 11.21
N TYR A 88 12.99 3.03 10.95
CA TYR A 88 12.61 1.66 11.20
C TYR A 88 11.83 1.08 10.01
N THR A 89 12.01 -0.21 9.78
CA THR A 89 11.03 -1.01 9.03
C THR A 89 10.05 -1.58 10.03
N LEU A 90 8.79 -1.16 9.95
CA LEU A 90 7.75 -1.58 10.89
C LEU A 90 6.89 -2.69 10.29
N VAL A 91 6.73 -3.77 11.05
CA VAL A 91 5.89 -4.90 10.65
C VAL A 91 4.94 -5.26 11.80
N LEU A 92 3.67 -5.39 11.48
CA LEU A 92 2.63 -5.90 12.36
C LEU A 92 2.44 -7.40 12.09
N ILE A 93 2.60 -8.23 13.13
CA ILE A 93 2.58 -9.68 12.99
C ILE A 93 1.65 -10.29 14.04
N ALA A 94 0.79 -11.20 13.60
CA ALA A 94 0.15 -12.20 14.44
C ALA A 94 0.49 -13.59 13.89
N HIS A 95 0.94 -14.48 14.77
CA HIS A 95 1.25 -15.87 14.44
C HIS A 95 0.50 -16.78 15.40
N GLY A 96 -0.12 -17.82 14.85
CA GLY A 96 -0.81 -18.83 15.65
C GLY A 96 -0.76 -20.21 15.03
N ASN A 97 -0.81 -21.22 15.89
CA ASN A 97 -1.04 -22.58 15.48
C ASN A 97 -2.55 -22.82 15.36
N ALA A 98 -2.98 -23.30 14.20
CA ALA A 98 -4.38 -23.54 13.88
C ALA A 98 -4.61 -25.04 13.63
N SER A 99 -5.48 -25.65 14.42
CA SER A 99 -6.08 -26.96 14.16
C SER A 99 -7.56 -26.79 13.84
N PRO A 100 -8.27 -27.84 13.35
CA PRO A 100 -9.71 -27.74 13.08
C PRO A 100 -10.54 -27.25 14.28
N ASP A 101 -10.10 -27.57 15.51
CA ASP A 101 -10.86 -27.29 16.74
C ASP A 101 -10.23 -26.21 17.62
N THR A 102 -8.98 -25.81 17.35
CA THR A 102 -8.24 -24.88 18.22
C THR A 102 -7.43 -23.87 17.43
N LEU A 103 -7.35 -22.66 17.95
CA LEU A 103 -6.44 -21.61 17.49
C LEU A 103 -5.67 -21.08 18.70
N THR A 104 -4.36 -21.24 18.68
CA THR A 104 -3.47 -20.79 19.76
C THR A 104 -2.48 -19.77 19.21
N TRP A 105 -2.59 -18.54 19.70
CA TRP A 105 -1.70 -17.45 19.33
C TRP A 105 -0.39 -17.53 20.10
N THR A 106 0.72 -17.25 19.42
CA THR A 106 2.03 -17.11 20.05
C THR A 106 2.15 -15.73 20.69
N ASP A 107 2.60 -15.68 21.93
CA ASP A 107 2.83 -14.42 22.62
C ASP A 107 4.00 -13.64 22.00
N GLU A 108 4.02 -12.33 22.25
CA GLU A 108 5.01 -11.40 21.69
C GLU A 108 6.46 -11.81 21.98
N THR A 109 6.75 -12.26 23.20
CA THR A 109 8.12 -12.61 23.61
C THR A 109 8.62 -13.85 22.89
N ALA A 110 7.80 -14.90 22.80
CA ALA A 110 8.12 -16.10 22.05
C ALA A 110 8.19 -15.85 20.54
N LEU A 111 7.32 -14.97 20.00
CA LEU A 111 7.29 -14.63 18.59
C LEU A 111 8.51 -13.80 18.18
N ARG A 112 8.94 -12.85 19.02
CA ARG A 112 10.11 -11.98 18.78
C ARG A 112 11.37 -12.77 18.44
N ALA A 113 11.59 -13.90 19.11
CA ALA A 113 12.75 -14.77 18.89
C ALA A 113 12.70 -15.52 17.56
N GLN A 114 11.56 -15.53 16.88
CA GLN A 114 11.28 -16.32 15.68
C GLN A 114 10.98 -15.48 14.44
N VAL A 115 11.06 -14.15 14.56
CA VAL A 115 10.84 -13.23 13.44
C VAL A 115 12.14 -12.55 13.02
N ALA A 116 12.30 -12.34 11.72
CA ALA A 116 13.42 -11.60 11.15
C ALA A 116 12.99 -10.86 9.89
N LEU A 117 13.49 -9.65 9.69
CA LEU A 117 13.47 -8.99 8.39
C LEU A 117 14.66 -9.52 7.57
N LEU A 118 14.44 -9.79 6.29
CA LEU A 118 15.47 -10.18 5.34
C LEU A 118 15.57 -9.14 4.24
N ASP A 119 16.80 -8.70 3.97
CA ASP A 119 17.08 -7.87 2.80
C ASP A 119 17.12 -8.71 1.51
N ARG A 120 17.38 -8.02 0.39
CA ARG A 120 17.49 -8.64 -0.95
C ARG A 120 18.60 -9.69 -1.05
N ASP A 121 19.65 -9.55 -0.23
CA ASP A 121 20.83 -10.42 -0.22
C ASP A 121 20.63 -11.60 0.75
N GLY A 122 19.48 -11.63 1.44
CA GLY A 122 19.10 -12.68 2.38
C GLY A 122 19.72 -12.53 3.77
N ARG A 123 20.25 -11.34 4.10
CA ARG A 123 20.76 -11.05 5.45
C ARG A 123 19.60 -10.84 6.41
N ASP A 124 19.69 -11.49 7.56
CA ASP A 124 18.68 -11.42 8.61
C ASP A 124 18.92 -10.26 9.58
N TYR A 125 17.83 -9.59 9.93
CA TYR A 125 17.78 -8.53 10.94
C TYR A 125 16.74 -8.88 11.99
N SER A 126 17.17 -9.01 13.25
CA SER A 126 16.27 -9.24 14.37
C SER A 126 15.48 -7.98 14.72
N PRO A 127 14.29 -8.11 15.34
CA PRO A 127 13.56 -6.97 15.86
C PRO A 127 14.38 -6.23 16.92
N ILE A 128 14.34 -4.90 16.85
CA ILE A 128 14.90 -4.01 17.86
C ILE A 128 14.07 -4.16 19.13
N ALA A 129 14.76 -4.29 20.26
CA ALA A 129 14.13 -4.33 21.57
C ALA A 129 13.34 -3.04 21.82
N THR A 130 12.14 -3.15 22.40
CA THR A 130 11.19 -2.03 22.51
C THR A 130 11.81 -0.84 23.26
N GLU A 131 12.59 -1.09 24.30
CA GLU A 131 13.31 -0.09 25.08
C GLU A 131 14.40 0.67 24.31
N LEU A 132 14.87 0.13 23.19
CA LEU A 132 15.84 0.77 22.28
C LEU A 132 15.16 1.53 21.14
N VAL A 133 13.84 1.39 20.97
CA VAL A 133 13.07 2.14 19.98
C VAL A 133 12.84 3.56 20.49
N ALA A 134 13.06 4.55 19.62
CA ALA A 134 12.85 5.95 19.93
C ALA A 134 11.44 6.19 20.50
N GLU A 135 11.34 7.03 21.53
CA GLU A 135 10.09 7.32 22.23
C GLU A 135 8.98 7.78 21.28
N ASP A 136 9.29 8.70 20.36
CA ASP A 136 8.34 9.21 19.36
C ASP A 136 7.78 8.09 18.46
N ALA A 137 8.62 7.13 18.05
CA ALA A 137 8.19 6.01 17.22
C ALA A 137 7.29 5.04 17.99
N ARG A 138 7.58 4.80 19.27
CA ARG A 138 6.71 4.00 20.16
C ARG A 138 5.38 4.69 20.39
N ALA A 139 5.39 5.98 20.73
CA ALA A 139 4.19 6.76 20.96
C ALA A 139 3.27 6.80 19.73
N ALA A 140 3.84 6.91 18.52
CA ALA A 140 3.09 6.85 17.28
C ALA A 140 2.34 5.52 17.10
N VAL A 141 3.03 4.39 17.33
CA VAL A 141 2.41 3.05 17.26
C VAL A 141 1.37 2.84 18.36
N ASP A 142 1.61 3.32 19.57
CA ASP A 142 0.65 3.18 20.66
C ASP A 142 -0.62 4.02 20.43
N ALA A 143 -0.50 5.18 19.80
CA ALA A 143 -1.65 6.02 19.44
C ALA A 143 -2.59 5.35 18.42
N ILE A 144 -2.06 4.58 17.46
CA ILE A 144 -2.87 3.92 16.42
C ILE A 144 -3.32 2.51 16.79
N ARG A 145 -2.72 1.89 17.82
CA ARG A 145 -3.04 0.52 18.25
C ARG A 145 -4.54 0.27 18.46
N PRO A 146 -5.34 1.20 19.06
CA PRO A 146 -6.78 1.01 19.20
C PRO A 146 -7.51 0.90 17.86
N SER A 147 -7.10 1.67 16.85
CA SER A 147 -7.68 1.61 15.50
C SER A 147 -7.45 0.26 14.84
N PHE A 148 -6.24 -0.31 15.00
CA PHE A 148 -5.94 -1.66 14.53
C PHE A 148 -6.73 -2.73 15.28
N ALA A 149 -6.88 -2.59 16.60
CA ALA A 149 -7.71 -3.50 17.38
C ALA A 149 -9.19 -3.46 16.94
N GLY A 150 -9.71 -2.28 16.59
CA GLY A 150 -11.04 -2.12 16.01
C GLY A 150 -11.18 -2.76 14.62
N LEU A 151 -10.19 -2.56 13.74
CA LEU A 151 -10.19 -3.10 12.39
C LEU A 151 -10.04 -4.63 12.34
N LEU A 152 -9.25 -5.18 13.26
CA LEU A 152 -8.88 -6.61 13.29
C LEU A 152 -9.75 -7.43 14.26
N GLY A 153 -10.72 -6.78 14.93
CA GLY A 153 -11.66 -7.42 15.85
C GLY A 153 -10.97 -8.11 17.04
N PRO A 154 -11.56 -9.19 17.61
CA PRO A 154 -10.98 -9.91 18.74
C PRO A 154 -9.58 -10.47 18.48
N ALA A 155 -9.23 -10.74 17.22
CA ALA A 155 -7.89 -11.17 16.81
C ALA A 155 -6.85 -10.03 16.94
N GLY A 156 -7.30 -8.78 16.91
CA GLY A 156 -6.54 -7.54 17.11
C GLY A 156 -5.58 -7.56 18.32
N ARG A 157 -5.91 -8.32 19.37
CA ARG A 157 -5.10 -8.44 20.59
C ARG A 157 -3.83 -9.28 20.44
N ASN A 158 -3.76 -10.12 19.42
CA ASN A 158 -2.62 -11.02 19.16
C ASN A 158 -1.66 -10.45 18.11
N PHE A 159 -1.87 -9.19 17.72
CA PHE A 159 -1.00 -8.48 16.82
C PHE A 159 0.10 -7.75 17.60
N HIS A 160 1.32 -7.95 17.16
CA HIS A 160 2.52 -7.39 17.75
C HIS A 160 3.28 -6.56 16.72
N PHE A 161 3.66 -5.35 17.11
CA PHE A 161 4.46 -4.47 16.28
C PHE A 161 5.94 -4.77 16.51
N PHE A 162 6.66 -5.05 15.43
CA PHE A 162 8.10 -5.28 15.43
C PHE A 162 8.79 -4.19 14.63
N PHE A 163 9.74 -3.52 15.28
CA PHE A 163 10.61 -2.54 14.65
C PHE A 163 11.89 -3.23 14.21
N PHE A 164 12.27 -3.09 12.96
CA PHE A 164 13.54 -3.53 12.42
C PHE A 164 14.36 -2.32 11.97
N PRO A 165 15.69 -2.44 11.81
CA PRO A 165 16.48 -1.39 11.18
C PRO A 165 15.94 -1.05 9.78
N SER A 166 15.87 0.24 9.42
CA SER A 166 15.51 0.64 8.05
C SER A 166 16.69 0.65 7.08
N THR A 167 17.92 0.60 7.61
CA THR A 167 19.16 0.63 6.83
C THR A 167 20.13 -0.45 7.29
N THR A 168 20.99 -0.88 6.38
CA THR A 168 22.13 -1.75 6.65
C THR A 168 23.21 -1.00 7.46
N ASP A 169 24.22 -1.73 7.94
CA ASP A 169 25.39 -1.15 8.62
C ASP A 169 26.17 -0.16 7.72
N THR A 170 25.99 -0.23 6.39
CA THR A 170 26.59 0.68 5.40
C THR A 170 25.67 1.85 5.03
N GLY A 171 24.50 1.98 5.68
CA GLY A 171 23.52 3.04 5.43
C GLY A 171 22.64 2.81 4.20
N THR A 172 22.65 1.63 3.59
CA THR A 172 21.78 1.30 2.45
C THR A 172 20.38 0.98 2.95
N ALA A 173 19.33 1.51 2.31
CA ALA A 173 17.96 1.20 2.69
C ALA A 173 17.64 -0.30 2.51
N ILE A 174 17.07 -0.92 3.55
CA ILE A 174 16.67 -2.33 3.52
C ILE A 174 15.33 -2.48 2.79
N ALA A 175 14.37 -1.62 3.13
CA ALA A 175 12.98 -1.71 2.69
C ALA A 175 12.46 -0.37 2.16
N ASP A 176 13.07 0.14 1.08
CA ASP A 176 12.55 1.32 0.39
C ASP A 176 11.45 0.90 -0.61
N PRO A 177 10.18 1.28 -0.38
CA PRO A 177 9.09 0.81 -1.21
C PRO A 177 9.05 1.45 -2.60
N ARG A 178 9.92 2.41 -2.92
CA ARG A 178 9.99 3.05 -4.24
C ARG A 178 11.16 2.57 -5.09
N LEU A 179 12.09 1.81 -4.52
CA LEU A 179 13.26 1.32 -5.25
C LEU A 179 13.07 -0.14 -5.69
N PRO A 180 13.65 -0.56 -6.83
CA PRO A 180 13.62 -1.96 -7.24
C PRO A 180 14.30 -2.88 -6.23
N GLY A 181 13.69 -4.03 -5.96
CA GLY A 181 14.25 -5.03 -5.06
C GLY A 181 13.24 -6.03 -4.54
N GLU A 182 13.60 -6.69 -3.44
CA GLU A 182 12.72 -7.56 -2.66
C GLU A 182 13.04 -7.33 -1.20
N ILE A 183 12.01 -7.37 -0.36
CA ILE A 183 12.17 -7.60 1.07
C ILE A 183 11.39 -8.82 1.48
N SER A 184 11.79 -9.41 2.60
CA SER A 184 10.98 -10.47 3.19
C SER A 184 10.94 -10.37 4.69
N VAL A 185 9.89 -10.93 5.28
CA VAL A 185 9.82 -11.18 6.71
C VAL A 185 9.73 -12.69 6.91
N ARG A 186 10.63 -13.24 7.71
CA ARG A 186 10.51 -14.60 8.21
C ARG A 186 9.72 -14.58 9.51
N VAL A 187 8.73 -15.46 9.59
CA VAL A 187 7.94 -15.73 10.79
C VAL A 187 7.98 -17.22 11.04
N VAL A 188 8.68 -17.64 12.10
CA VAL A 188 8.95 -19.05 12.39
C VAL A 188 9.63 -19.72 11.18
N ASN A 189 8.91 -20.58 10.46
CA ASN A 189 9.39 -21.33 9.30
C ASN A 189 8.84 -20.80 7.97
N GLN A 190 8.03 -19.74 8.00
CA GLN A 190 7.41 -19.14 6.82
C GLN A 190 8.16 -17.87 6.40
N ARG A 191 8.19 -17.60 5.09
CA ARG A 191 8.78 -16.39 4.53
C ARG A 191 7.75 -15.64 3.67
N TYR A 192 7.44 -14.42 4.09
CA TYR A 192 6.52 -13.48 3.43
C TYR A 192 7.35 -12.52 2.60
N ARG A 193 7.12 -12.48 1.28
CA ARG A 193 8.00 -11.75 0.33
C ARG A 193 7.24 -10.65 -0.37
N TRP A 194 7.80 -9.45 -0.40
CA TRP A 194 7.27 -8.33 -1.17
C TRP A 194 8.26 -7.94 -2.26
N ARG A 195 7.77 -7.89 -3.51
CA ARG A 195 8.53 -7.36 -4.64
C ARG A 195 8.41 -5.84 -4.64
N LEU A 196 9.51 -5.18 -4.93
CA LEU A 196 9.61 -3.72 -4.95
C LEU A 196 9.98 -3.23 -6.36
N PRO A 197 9.57 -2.02 -6.77
CA PRO A 197 8.82 -1.04 -5.97
C PRO A 197 7.35 -1.43 -5.77
N LEU A 198 6.74 -0.91 -4.71
CA LEU A 198 5.30 -1.00 -4.47
C LEU A 198 4.55 -0.17 -5.50
N GLY A 199 3.80 -0.84 -6.35
CA GLY A 199 3.12 -0.21 -7.46
C GLY A 199 2.01 0.75 -7.05
N SER A 200 1.46 0.57 -5.84
CA SER A 200 0.51 1.50 -5.21
C SER A 200 1.10 2.88 -4.90
N LEU A 201 2.43 2.99 -4.79
CA LEU A 201 3.14 4.25 -4.51
C LEU A 201 3.69 4.93 -5.76
N LEU A 202 3.53 4.31 -6.93
CA LEU A 202 4.00 4.85 -8.20
C LEU A 202 2.85 5.51 -8.98
N PRO A 203 3.16 6.50 -9.84
CA PRO A 203 2.18 6.98 -10.82
C PRO A 203 1.61 5.81 -11.61
N GLU A 204 0.29 5.83 -11.80
CA GLU A 204 -0.36 4.79 -12.59
C GLU A 204 0.07 4.84 -14.05
N LYS A 205 -0.11 3.72 -14.71
CA LYS A 205 0.17 3.59 -16.13
C LYS A 205 -1.10 3.26 -16.89
N ARG A 206 -1.07 3.43 -18.21
CA ARG A 206 -2.20 3.15 -19.09
C ARG A 206 -1.87 2.02 -20.06
N CYS A 207 -2.84 1.14 -20.31
CA CYS A 207 -2.74 0.20 -21.43
C CYS A 207 -2.96 0.96 -22.75
N PRO A 208 -2.08 0.81 -23.76
CA PRO A 208 -2.21 1.54 -25.02
C PRO A 208 -3.35 1.04 -25.92
N VAL A 209 -3.94 -0.12 -25.61
CA VAL A 209 -4.99 -0.74 -26.45
C VAL A 209 -6.38 -0.24 -26.08
N ASP A 210 -6.74 -0.28 -24.80
CA ASP A 210 -8.08 0.04 -24.28
C ASP A 210 -8.10 1.32 -23.43
N GLY A 211 -6.92 1.85 -23.07
CA GLY A 211 -6.79 2.99 -22.19
C GLY A 211 -7.01 2.67 -20.71
N GLU A 212 -7.04 1.42 -20.27
CA GLU A 212 -7.28 1.07 -18.87
C GLU A 212 -6.13 1.54 -17.95
N ARG A 213 -6.49 2.05 -16.75
CA ARG A 213 -5.54 2.47 -15.72
C ARG A 213 -5.03 1.27 -14.93
N LEU A 214 -3.72 1.21 -14.79
CA LEU A 214 -3.01 0.04 -14.28
C LEU A 214 -1.97 0.42 -13.22
N ASN A 215 -1.59 -0.58 -12.43
CA ASN A 215 -0.58 -0.48 -11.38
C ASN A 215 0.74 0.11 -11.94
N GLY A 216 1.28 1.12 -11.26
CA GLY A 216 2.48 1.83 -11.72
C GLY A 216 3.76 0.99 -11.75
N GLY A 217 3.82 -0.07 -10.94
CA GLY A 217 4.92 -1.04 -10.92
C GLY A 217 4.90 -2.01 -12.10
N TRP A 218 3.79 -2.11 -12.85
CA TRP A 218 3.69 -3.04 -13.97
C TRP A 218 4.40 -2.51 -15.22
N LEU A 219 5.00 -3.42 -15.99
CA LEU A 219 5.65 -3.11 -17.26
C LEU A 219 4.72 -3.36 -18.45
N PHE A 220 3.84 -4.35 -18.34
CA PHE A 220 2.96 -4.81 -19.41
C PHE A 220 1.52 -4.93 -18.89
N CYS A 221 0.57 -4.73 -19.80
CA CYS A 221 -0.84 -4.98 -19.55
C CYS A 221 -1.08 -6.48 -19.35
N PRO A 222 -1.73 -6.91 -18.25
CA PRO A 222 -1.96 -8.34 -18.00
C PRO A 222 -2.99 -8.96 -18.95
N TRP A 223 -3.79 -8.13 -19.64
CA TRP A 223 -4.83 -8.58 -20.56
C TRP A 223 -4.35 -8.58 -22.01
N HIS A 224 -3.72 -7.49 -22.45
CA HIS A 224 -3.30 -7.30 -23.84
C HIS A 224 -1.83 -7.65 -24.11
N GLY A 225 -0.99 -7.71 -23.07
CA GLY A 225 0.45 -8.01 -23.21
C GLY A 225 1.30 -6.83 -23.69
N ASP A 226 0.69 -5.72 -24.11
CA ASP A 226 1.40 -4.51 -24.53
C ASP A 226 2.08 -3.77 -23.39
N ARG A 227 3.19 -3.10 -23.70
CA ARG A 227 3.92 -2.28 -22.74
C ARG A 227 3.06 -1.08 -22.31
N LEU A 228 2.97 -0.89 -20.99
CA LEU A 228 2.20 0.22 -20.43
C LEU A 228 2.92 1.56 -20.62
N THR A 229 2.15 2.61 -20.86
CA THR A 229 2.64 3.99 -21.03
C THR A 229 2.36 4.83 -19.78
N SER A 230 3.10 5.92 -19.59
CA SER A 230 2.75 6.90 -18.56
C SER A 230 1.37 7.49 -18.81
N ILE A 231 0.74 7.91 -17.73
CA ILE A 231 -0.40 8.81 -17.77
C ILE A 231 0.20 10.21 -17.62
N ASP A 232 0.19 10.99 -18.70
CA ASP A 232 0.61 12.39 -18.70
C ASP A 232 -0.52 13.30 -18.20
#